data_AF-A0A1T1NY58-F1
#
_entry.id   AF-A0A1T1NY58-F1
#
_cell.length_a   1.000
_cell.length_b   1.000
_cell.length_c   1.000
_cell.angle_alpha   90.00
_cell.angle_beta   90.00
_cell.angle_gamma   90.00
#
_symmetry.space_group_name_H-M   'P 1'
#
loop_
_entity.id
_entity.type
_entity.pdbx_description
1 polymer ?
#
loop_
_entity_poly.entity_id
_entity_poly.type
_entity_poly.pdbx_seq_one_letter_code
_entity_poly.pdbx_strand_id
1 'polypeptide(L)'
;MQRKPEIEAVLRAEIDHLLEQSTQRFRSGALAESLALGLQAWALIPEPKANWDYYPQSLSASFVKDYADLHDQENVHRWLEVMALMYDDPDHTDHLVLMTEGEAMLQLGDEARACAAFGKIYALYGKKGFAGHQKRYLEMLRKQHPTGA
;
A
#
# COMPACT_ATOMS: atom_id res chain seq x y z
N MET A 1 -7.81 22.79 5.93
CA MET A 1 -6.86 21.78 6.44
C MET A 1 -5.56 22.46 6.79
N GLN A 2 -5.02 22.24 8.00
CA GLN A 2 -3.64 22.62 8.31
C GLN A 2 -2.70 21.66 7.59
N ARG A 3 -1.66 22.20 6.95
CA ARG A 3 -0.62 21.40 6.30
C ARG A 3 0.16 20.65 7.40
N LYS A 4 0.35 19.34 7.23
CA LYS A 4 1.19 18.55 8.14
C LYS A 4 2.62 19.12 8.17
N PRO A 5 3.31 19.08 9.31
CA PRO A 5 4.68 19.57 9.44
C PRO A 5 5.64 18.81 8.52
N GLU A 6 6.74 19.48 8.12
CA GLU A 6 7.82 18.85 7.36
C GLU A 6 8.86 18.25 8.32
N ILE A 7 9.32 17.04 8.01
CA ILE A 7 10.42 16.39 8.75
C ILE A 7 11.68 17.26 8.61
N GLU A 8 12.44 17.37 9.71
CA GLU A 8 13.69 18.13 9.75
C GLU A 8 14.63 17.75 8.60
N ALA A 9 15.29 18.75 7.99
CA ALA A 9 16.03 18.56 6.75
C ALA A 9 17.15 17.51 6.83
N VAL A 10 17.83 17.41 7.99
CA VAL A 10 18.89 16.42 8.22
C VAL A 10 18.31 15.00 8.23
N LEU A 11 17.23 14.80 8.99
CA LEU A 11 16.56 13.51 9.09
C LEU A 11 15.92 13.10 7.77
N ARG A 12 15.36 14.07 7.04
CA ARG A 12 14.85 13.88 5.68
C ARG A 12 15.94 13.37 4.73
N ALA A 13 17.13 13.99 4.76
CA ALA A 13 18.24 13.57 3.92
C ALA A 13 18.72 12.14 4.24
N GLU A 14 18.70 11.76 5.52
CA GLU A 14 19.05 10.40 5.95
C GLU A 14 18.02 9.37 5.48
N ILE A 15 16.72 9.68 5.63
CA ILE A 15 15.63 8.87 5.10
C ILE A 15 15.77 8.71 3.58
N ASP A 16 15.96 9.80 2.83
CA ASP A 16 16.11 9.76 1.38
C ASP A 16 17.31 8.91 0.95
N HIS A 17 18.43 9.00 1.68
CA HIS A 17 19.61 8.19 1.41
C HIS A 17 19.32 6.68 1.57
N LEU A 18 18.63 6.28 2.63
CA LEU A 18 18.22 4.89 2.83
C LEU A 18 17.25 4.42 1.75
N LEU A 19 16.32 5.27 1.32
CA LEU A 19 15.35 4.93 0.27
C LEU A 19 16.01 4.82 -1.12
N GLU A 20 17.05 5.62 -1.39
CA GLU A 20 17.87 5.47 -2.59
C GLU A 20 18.58 4.11 -2.61
N GLN A 21 19.21 3.73 -1.49
CA GLN A 21 19.85 2.43 -1.35
C GLN A 21 18.85 1.28 -1.45
N SER A 22 17.68 1.40 -0.81
CA SER A 22 16.58 0.45 -0.90
C SER A 22 16.18 0.22 -2.36
N THR A 23 15.98 1.31 -3.11
CA THR A 23 15.65 1.27 -4.54
C THR A 23 16.73 0.55 -5.36
N GLN A 24 18.02 0.76 -5.06
CA GLN A 24 19.11 0.06 -5.74
C GLN A 24 19.06 -1.46 -5.47
N ARG A 25 18.82 -1.87 -4.22
CA ARG A 25 18.68 -3.28 -3.84
C ARG A 25 17.46 -3.93 -4.47
N PHE A 26 16.33 -3.23 -4.51
CA PHE A 26 15.13 -3.70 -5.20
C PHE A 26 15.41 -3.97 -6.69
N ARG A 27 16.07 -3.03 -7.37
CA ARG A 27 16.42 -3.16 -8.79
C ARG A 27 17.40 -4.29 -9.08
N SER A 28 18.25 -4.67 -8.12
CA SER A 28 19.13 -5.83 -8.23
C SER A 28 18.47 -7.15 -7.82
N GLY A 29 17.17 -7.16 -7.51
CA GLY A 29 16.42 -8.33 -7.07
C GLY A 29 16.62 -8.72 -5.61
N ALA A 30 17.35 -7.90 -4.83
CA ALA A 30 17.59 -8.12 -3.40
C ALA A 30 16.44 -7.55 -2.57
N LEU A 31 15.23 -8.12 -2.74
CA LEU A 31 14.00 -7.61 -2.13
C LEU A 31 14.07 -7.54 -0.59
N ALA A 32 14.59 -8.57 0.07
CA ALA A 32 14.74 -8.58 1.53
C ALA A 32 15.68 -7.47 2.04
N GLU A 33 16.78 -7.20 1.33
CA GLU A 33 17.70 -6.09 1.66
C GLU A 33 17.03 -4.73 1.42
N SER A 34 16.29 -4.59 0.32
CA SER A 34 15.49 -3.39 0.03
C SER A 34 14.50 -3.09 1.14
N LEU A 35 13.75 -4.09 1.59
CA LEU A 35 12.77 -3.99 2.65
C LEU A 35 13.43 -3.62 3.99
N ALA A 36 14.57 -4.23 4.33
CA ALA A 36 15.31 -3.90 5.54
C ALA A 36 15.76 -2.44 5.58
N LEU A 37 16.19 -1.88 4.44
CA LEU A 37 16.54 -0.46 4.32
C LEU A 37 15.31 0.45 4.43
N GLY A 38 14.19 0.06 3.81
CA GLY A 38 12.93 0.77 3.98
C GLY A 38 12.46 0.82 5.43
N LEU A 39 12.55 -0.30 6.16
CA LEU A 39 12.19 -0.36 7.59
C LEU A 39 13.11 0.49 8.47
N GLN A 40 14.39 0.62 8.12
CA GLN A 40 15.30 1.58 8.78
C GLN A 40 14.83 3.02 8.54
N ALA A 41 14.48 3.35 7.29
CA ALA A 41 13.94 4.67 6.96
C ALA A 41 12.62 4.95 7.71
N TRP A 42 11.73 3.97 7.83
CA TRP A 42 10.51 4.06 8.64
C TRP A 42 10.80 4.35 10.11
N ALA A 43 11.82 3.70 10.69
CA ALA A 43 12.19 3.88 12.09
C ALA A 43 12.66 5.31 12.40
N LEU A 44 13.24 6.01 11.42
CA LEU A 44 13.69 7.39 11.55
C LEU A 44 12.54 8.40 11.58
N ILE A 45 11.34 8.06 11.08
CA ILE A 45 10.21 9.00 11.08
C ILE A 45 9.76 9.30 12.52
N PRO A 46 9.69 10.58 12.93
CA PRO A 46 9.31 10.95 14.29
C PRO A 46 7.89 10.51 14.66
N GLU A 47 7.67 10.22 15.95
CA GLU A 47 6.33 9.90 16.46
C GLU A 47 5.51 11.16 16.80
N PRO A 48 4.17 11.10 16.68
CA PRO A 48 3.41 10.02 16.07
C PRO A 48 3.50 10.07 14.53
N LYS A 49 3.81 8.94 13.89
CA LYS A 49 4.06 8.87 12.43
C LYS A 49 2.90 9.42 11.59
N ALA A 50 1.66 9.22 12.03
CA ALA A 50 0.46 9.71 11.35
C ALA A 50 0.42 11.25 11.16
N ASN A 51 1.16 12.01 12.00
CA ASN A 51 1.21 13.46 11.91
C ASN A 51 2.10 13.98 10.78
N TRP A 52 2.91 13.12 10.16
CA TRP A 52 3.82 13.51 9.09
C TRP A 52 3.23 13.15 7.72
N ASP A 53 3.55 13.99 6.73
CA ASP A 53 3.10 13.77 5.35
C ASP A 53 4.11 12.94 4.56
N TYR A 54 3.67 12.37 3.45
CA TYR A 54 4.48 11.71 2.43
C TYR A 54 5.18 10.42 2.86
N TYR A 55 6.20 10.47 3.72
CA TYR A 55 7.01 9.28 4.04
C TYR A 55 6.20 8.15 4.67
N PRO A 56 5.37 8.38 5.70
CA PRO A 56 4.61 7.29 6.32
C PRO A 56 3.62 6.64 5.34
N GLN A 57 2.95 7.45 4.53
CA GLN A 57 2.01 6.98 3.52
C GLN A 57 2.72 6.17 2.44
N SER A 58 3.79 6.73 1.87
CA SER A 58 4.56 6.07 0.81
C SER A 58 5.19 4.76 1.28
N LEU A 59 5.81 4.74 2.46
CA LEU A 59 6.48 3.55 2.98
C LEU A 59 5.49 2.45 3.36
N SER A 60 4.41 2.80 4.07
CA SER A 60 3.40 1.80 4.44
C SER A 60 2.77 1.12 3.22
N ALA A 61 2.45 1.89 2.17
CA ALA A 61 1.95 1.34 0.91
C ALA A 61 2.97 0.44 0.20
N SER A 62 4.25 0.81 0.19
CA SER A 62 5.32 -0.03 -0.38
C SER A 62 5.50 -1.33 0.40
N PHE A 63 5.50 -1.29 1.73
CA PHE A 63 5.67 -2.50 2.53
C PHE A 63 4.57 -3.52 2.31
N VAL A 64 3.31 -3.10 2.14
CA VAL A 64 2.22 -4.03 1.77
C VAL A 64 2.57 -4.79 0.49
N LYS A 65 3.11 -4.11 -0.52
CA LYS A 65 3.50 -4.72 -1.80
C LYS A 65 4.72 -5.63 -1.64
N ASP A 66 5.76 -5.15 -0.97
CA ASP A 66 7.00 -5.90 -0.77
C ASP A 66 6.75 -7.20 0.02
N TYR A 67 5.91 -7.16 1.07
CA TYR A 67 5.55 -8.37 1.81
C TYR A 67 4.63 -9.30 1.02
N ALA A 68 3.77 -8.77 0.14
CA ALA A 68 2.98 -9.60 -0.76
C ALA A 68 3.88 -10.32 -1.79
N ASP A 69 4.89 -9.65 -2.33
CA ASP A 69 5.89 -10.25 -3.21
C ASP A 69 6.72 -11.34 -2.50
N LEU A 70 6.94 -11.20 -1.19
CA LEU A 70 7.56 -12.21 -0.33
C LEU A 70 6.61 -13.32 0.13
N HIS A 71 5.33 -13.26 -0.24
CA HIS A 71 4.27 -14.15 0.24
C HIS A 71 4.12 -14.19 1.78
N ASP A 72 4.47 -13.10 2.46
CA ASP A 72 4.36 -12.95 3.91
C ASP A 72 2.98 -12.37 4.28
N GLN A 73 2.01 -13.26 4.41
CA GLN A 73 0.62 -12.89 4.70
C GLN A 73 0.46 -12.13 6.02
N GLU A 74 1.21 -12.48 7.05
CA GLU A 74 1.09 -11.84 8.37
C GLU A 74 1.49 -10.37 8.27
N ASN A 75 2.63 -10.08 7.63
CA ASN A 75 3.10 -8.72 7.49
C ASN A 75 2.27 -7.91 6.50
N VAL A 76 1.70 -8.51 5.46
CA VAL A 76 0.72 -7.83 4.59
C VAL A 76 -0.46 -7.31 5.40
N HIS A 77 -1.08 -8.16 6.23
CA HIS A 77 -2.23 -7.74 7.06
C HIS A 77 -1.84 -6.64 8.03
N ARG A 78 -0.70 -6.79 8.71
CA ARG A 78 -0.19 -5.77 9.63
C ARG A 78 0.02 -4.42 8.93
N TRP A 79 0.66 -4.41 7.77
CA TRP A 79 0.97 -3.16 7.08
C TRP A 79 -0.22 -2.53 6.38
N LEU A 80 -1.27 -3.30 6.08
CA LEU A 80 -2.55 -2.73 5.63
C LEU A 80 -3.22 -1.89 6.71
N GLU A 81 -3.23 -2.35 7.97
CA GLU A 81 -3.74 -1.56 9.09
C GLU A 81 -2.92 -0.28 9.31
N VAL A 82 -1.59 -0.39 9.22
CA VAL A 82 -0.71 0.78 9.31
C VAL A 82 -0.97 1.75 8.14
N MET A 83 -1.13 1.24 6.93
CA MET A 83 -1.41 2.07 5.75
C MET A 83 -2.74 2.81 5.92
N ALA A 84 -3.82 2.12 6.33
CA ALA A 84 -5.11 2.76 6.59
C ALA A 84 -4.98 3.90 7.61
N LEU A 85 -4.21 3.70 8.69
CA LEU A 85 -3.92 4.75 9.67
C LEU A 85 -3.14 5.93 9.05
N MET A 86 -2.12 5.68 8.22
CA MET A 86 -1.30 6.74 7.61
C MET A 86 -2.08 7.57 6.57
N TYR A 87 -3.07 6.95 5.93
CA TYR A 87 -3.97 7.59 4.98
C TYR A 87 -5.21 8.22 5.64
N ASP A 88 -5.34 8.17 6.97
CA ASP A 88 -6.51 8.66 7.72
C ASP A 88 -7.81 8.03 7.21
N ASP A 89 -7.77 6.70 6.98
CA ASP A 89 -8.86 5.92 6.38
C ASP A 89 -9.47 4.91 7.37
N PRO A 90 -10.10 5.35 8.48
CA PRO A 90 -10.65 4.46 9.50
C PRO A 90 -11.84 3.63 8.98
N ASP A 91 -12.50 4.09 7.92
CA ASP A 91 -13.65 3.40 7.32
C ASP A 91 -13.24 2.47 6.15
N HIS A 92 -11.94 2.36 5.86
CA HIS A 92 -11.37 1.59 4.74
C HIS A 92 -12.03 1.92 3.40
N THR A 93 -12.23 3.20 3.11
CA THR A 93 -12.89 3.71 1.90
C THR A 93 -11.93 4.39 0.93
N ASP A 94 -10.69 4.66 1.33
CA ASP A 94 -9.69 5.26 0.47
C ASP A 94 -9.39 4.33 -0.71
N HIS A 95 -9.41 4.92 -1.91
CA HIS A 95 -9.24 4.19 -3.15
C HIS A 95 -7.89 3.47 -3.23
N LEU A 96 -6.81 4.15 -2.82
CA LEU A 96 -5.46 3.61 -2.92
C LEU A 96 -5.25 2.50 -1.88
N VAL A 97 -5.76 2.67 -0.66
CA VAL A 97 -5.74 1.63 0.38
C VAL A 97 -6.46 0.37 -0.12
N LEU A 98 -7.70 0.50 -0.59
CA LEU A 98 -8.48 -0.63 -1.08
C LEU A 98 -7.85 -1.29 -2.32
N MET A 99 -7.29 -0.51 -3.24
CA MET A 99 -6.64 -1.06 -4.42
C MET A 99 -5.39 -1.85 -4.02
N THR A 100 -4.58 -1.29 -3.11
CA THR A 100 -3.36 -1.94 -2.63
C THR A 100 -3.69 -3.24 -1.87
N GLU A 101 -4.74 -3.23 -1.03
CA GLU A 101 -5.26 -4.45 -0.39
C GLU A 101 -5.65 -5.51 -1.42
N GLY A 102 -6.48 -5.14 -2.39
CA GLY A 102 -6.96 -6.09 -3.39
C GLY A 102 -5.82 -6.71 -4.21
N GLU A 103 -4.84 -5.90 -4.61
CA GLU A 103 -3.65 -6.37 -5.33
C GLU A 103 -2.79 -7.31 -4.48
N ALA A 104 -2.54 -6.96 -3.22
CA ALA A 104 -1.78 -7.79 -2.30
C ALA A 104 -2.47 -9.13 -2.01
N MET A 105 -3.80 -9.11 -1.82
CA MET A 105 -4.57 -10.33 -1.57
C MET A 105 -4.57 -11.27 -2.80
N LEU A 106 -4.65 -10.73 -4.02
CA LEU A 106 -4.48 -11.55 -5.23
C LEU A 106 -3.10 -12.19 -5.30
N GLN A 107 -2.04 -11.45 -4.97
CA GLN A 107 -0.68 -11.95 -4.97
C GLN A 107 -0.50 -13.09 -3.95
N LEU A 108 -1.19 -13.01 -2.81
CA LEU A 108 -1.23 -14.07 -1.79
C LEU A 108 -2.16 -15.24 -2.13
N GLY A 109 -2.95 -15.15 -3.21
CA GLY A 109 -3.94 -16.16 -3.59
C GLY A 109 -5.27 -16.09 -2.82
N ASP A 110 -5.48 -15.05 -2.00
CA ASP A 110 -6.77 -14.79 -1.34
C ASP A 110 -7.71 -14.02 -2.28
N GLU A 111 -8.23 -14.72 -3.28
CA GLU A 111 -9.14 -14.14 -4.26
C GLU A 111 -10.43 -13.61 -3.63
N ALA A 112 -10.90 -14.24 -2.56
CA ALA A 112 -12.14 -13.85 -1.90
C ALA A 112 -12.00 -12.46 -1.27
N ARG A 113 -10.91 -12.23 -0.52
CA ARG A 113 -10.65 -10.93 0.09
C ARG A 113 -10.29 -9.87 -0.96
N ALA A 114 -9.55 -10.25 -2.00
CA ALA A 114 -9.27 -9.35 -3.10
C ALA A 114 -10.56 -8.82 -3.76
N CYS A 115 -11.51 -9.73 -4.04
CA CYS A 115 -12.79 -9.35 -4.62
C CYS A 115 -13.65 -8.53 -3.68
N ALA A 116 -13.57 -8.74 -2.37
CA ALA A 116 -14.24 -7.87 -1.40
C ALA A 116 -13.70 -6.43 -1.49
N ALA A 117 -12.38 -6.25 -1.52
CA ALA A 117 -11.75 -4.93 -1.64
C ALA A 117 -12.12 -4.25 -2.97
N PHE A 118 -11.96 -4.94 -4.11
CA PHE A 118 -12.35 -4.39 -5.41
C PHE A 118 -13.86 -4.13 -5.50
N GLY A 119 -14.70 -4.98 -4.89
CA GLY A 119 -16.14 -4.78 -4.82
C GLY A 119 -16.50 -3.48 -4.11
N LYS A 120 -15.80 -3.17 -3.00
CA LYS A 120 -15.95 -1.89 -2.29
C LYS A 120 -15.55 -0.70 -3.16
N ILE A 121 -14.44 -0.79 -3.91
CA ILE A 121 -14.05 0.23 -4.90
C ILE A 121 -15.16 0.43 -5.94
N TYR A 122 -15.74 -0.64 -6.47
CA TYR A 122 -16.82 -0.54 -7.43
C TYR A 122 -18.09 0.08 -6.83
N ALA A 123 -18.43 -0.24 -5.58
CA ALA A 123 -19.57 0.35 -4.90
C ALA A 123 -19.41 1.86 -4.68
N LEU A 124 -18.21 2.32 -4.33
CA LEU A 124 -17.91 3.73 -4.05
C LEU A 124 -17.70 4.57 -5.33
N TYR A 125 -16.98 4.03 -6.30
CA TYR A 125 -16.48 4.78 -7.46
C TYR A 125 -17.02 4.27 -8.81
N GLY A 126 -17.77 3.18 -8.82
CA GLY A 126 -18.24 2.52 -10.03
C GLY A 126 -17.09 2.05 -10.93
N LYS A 127 -17.35 2.00 -12.24
CA LYS A 127 -16.33 1.64 -13.25
C LYS A 127 -15.15 2.63 -13.27
N LYS A 128 -15.33 3.87 -12.78
CA LYS A 128 -14.29 4.91 -12.79
C LYS A 128 -13.21 4.65 -11.75
N GLY A 129 -13.49 3.83 -10.73
CA GLY A 129 -12.49 3.37 -9.75
C GLY A 129 -11.44 2.41 -10.32
N PHE A 130 -11.48 2.08 -11.61
CA PHE A 130 -10.53 1.18 -12.25
C PHE A 130 -9.96 1.82 -13.51
N ALA A 131 -8.66 2.14 -13.50
CA ALA A 131 -7.96 2.74 -14.62
C ALA A 131 -6.68 1.96 -14.99
N GLY A 132 -6.21 2.12 -16.23
CA GLY A 132 -4.98 1.46 -16.69
C GLY A 132 -5.02 -0.07 -16.50
N HIS A 133 -4.01 -0.62 -15.83
CA HIS A 133 -3.92 -2.06 -15.55
C HIS A 133 -5.02 -2.56 -14.62
N GLN A 134 -5.60 -1.69 -13.77
CA GLN A 134 -6.61 -2.07 -12.78
C GLN A 134 -7.93 -2.51 -13.41
N LYS A 135 -8.16 -2.21 -14.69
CA LYS A 135 -9.35 -2.70 -15.42
C LYS A 135 -9.48 -4.22 -15.39
N ARG A 136 -8.36 -4.95 -15.25
CA ARG A 136 -8.36 -6.41 -15.08
C ARG A 136 -9.16 -6.87 -13.86
N TYR A 137 -9.15 -6.10 -12.77
CA TYR A 137 -9.88 -6.44 -11.54
C TYR A 137 -11.38 -6.20 -11.69
N LEU A 138 -11.78 -5.18 -12.45
CA LEU A 138 -13.20 -4.99 -12.81
C LEU A 138 -13.73 -6.15 -13.65
N GLU A 139 -12.93 -6.69 -14.56
CA GLU A 139 -13.30 -7.89 -15.33
C GLU A 139 -13.39 -9.13 -14.44
N MET A 140 -12.48 -9.28 -13.48
CA MET A 140 -12.51 -10.34 -12.47
C MET A 140 -13.81 -10.31 -11.66
N LEU A 141 -14.21 -9.15 -11.14
CA LEU A 141 -15.49 -8.98 -10.41
C LEU A 141 -16.70 -9.41 -11.25
N ARG A 142 -16.72 -9.04 -12.54
CA ARG A 142 -17.82 -9.42 -13.46
C ARG A 142 -17.88 -10.92 -13.75
N LYS A 143 -16.75 -11.62 -13.69
CA LYS A 143 -16.72 -13.08 -13.88
C LYS A 143 -17.22 -13.82 -12.64
N GLN A 144 -16.97 -13.30 -11.45
CA GLN A 144 -17.45 -13.88 -10.19
C GLN A 144 -18.93 -13.60 -9.92
N HIS A 145 -19.42 -12.46 -10.39
CA HIS A 145 -20.84 -12.16 -10.50
C HIS A 145 -21.25 -12.17 -11.97
N PRO A 146 -21.38 -13.34 -12.62
CA PRO A 146 -22.02 -13.38 -13.93
C PRO A 146 -23.40 -12.79 -13.70
N THR A 147 -23.68 -11.66 -14.32
CA THR A 147 -25.00 -11.04 -14.25
C THR A 147 -26.00 -12.09 -14.77
N GLY A 148 -26.66 -12.76 -13.83
CA GLY A 148 -27.79 -13.61 -14.10
C GLY A 148 -29.02 -12.72 -14.19
N ALA A 149 -29.67 -12.79 -15.35
CA ALA A 149 -30.90 -12.10 -15.77
C ALA A 149 -30.76 -10.62 -16.20
#